data_AF-A0A8A9HZ34-F1
#
_entry.id   AF-A0A8A9HZ34-F1
#
_cell.length_a   1.000
_cell.length_b   1.000
_cell.length_c   1.000
_cell.angle_alpha   90.00
_cell.angle_beta   90.00
_cell.angle_gamma   90.00
#
_symmetry.space_group_name_H-M   'P 1'
#
loop_
_entity.id
_entity.type
_entity.pdbx_description
1 polymer ?
#
loop_
_entity_poly.entity_id
_entity_poly.type
_entity_poly.pdbx_seq_one_letter_code
_entity_poly.pdbx_strand_id
1 'polypeptide(L)'
;ADFTSSTAFNAGAIQINDATYTIDANNGNLNIPAGNIQFAHADAQLILQNSSGNDRTITLGANIDPDNDDEGIVILNSVTAGKKLTIAGGKTFGGAHKLQTIVFKGAGDCGAAGTTFNTTNIVLNITGQLELGATTANVVLFNDAVQLTQTGNIGGSLDFNAKNGTVTLNNNVNVAGTVQNTGGTNNGTLIVLGASNLNRVNGIAMLKVGAGNVTIAKGGNVKIGEIQGTGTNTLTLPAHFN
;
A
#
# COMPACT_ATOMS: atom_id res chain seq x y z
N ALA A 1 19.93 5.00 18.81
CA ALA A 1 19.59 6.40 19.11
C ALA A 1 18.73 6.90 17.96
N ASP A 2 17.56 7.46 18.27
CA ASP A 2 16.64 7.91 17.23
C ASP A 2 17.13 9.22 16.62
N PHE A 3 17.08 9.33 15.29
CA PHE A 3 17.51 10.50 14.54
C PHE A 3 16.31 11.14 13.84
N THR A 4 16.20 12.47 13.87
CA THR A 4 15.18 13.22 13.14
C THR A 4 15.83 14.35 12.34
N SER A 5 15.58 14.38 11.03
CA SER A 5 15.97 15.51 10.16
C SER A 5 14.75 16.19 9.57
N SER A 6 14.77 17.53 9.57
CA SER A 6 13.75 18.41 8.98
C SER A 6 14.28 19.30 7.85
N THR A 7 15.51 19.07 7.40
CA THR A 7 16.15 19.77 6.28
C THR A 7 16.74 18.77 5.30
N ALA A 8 16.93 19.20 4.04
CA ALA A 8 17.68 18.40 3.09
C ALA A 8 19.11 18.21 3.62
N PHE A 9 19.52 16.96 3.81
CA PHE A 9 20.86 16.62 4.27
C PHE A 9 21.61 15.95 3.10
N ASN A 10 22.88 16.33 2.93
CA ASN A 10 23.75 15.75 1.91
C ASN A 10 24.69 14.76 2.61
N ALA A 11 24.21 13.55 2.85
CA ALA A 11 25.02 12.44 3.33
C ALA A 11 25.40 11.54 2.13
N GLY A 12 26.52 10.82 2.25
CA GLY A 12 26.86 9.73 1.33
C GLY A 12 25.88 8.56 1.48
N ALA A 13 26.38 7.35 1.74
CA ALA A 13 25.50 6.25 2.16
C ALA A 13 24.97 6.51 3.58
N ILE A 14 23.66 6.32 3.80
CA ILE A 14 23.04 6.33 5.13
C ILE A 14 22.79 4.88 5.52
N GLN A 15 23.43 4.43 6.59
CA GLN A 15 23.13 3.13 7.18
C GLN A 15 22.13 3.31 8.33
N ILE A 16 21.00 2.63 8.23
CA ILE A 16 19.97 2.55 9.27
C ILE A 16 20.25 1.26 10.05
N ASN A 17 20.86 1.43 11.21
CA ASN A 17 21.12 0.33 12.15
C ASN A 17 19.83 -0.07 12.89
N ASP A 18 19.93 -0.92 13.90
CA ASP A 18 18.80 -1.36 14.76
C ASP A 18 18.22 -0.18 15.58
N ALA A 19 17.50 0.71 14.90
CA ALA A 19 16.96 1.96 15.42
C ALA A 19 15.90 2.54 14.47
N THR A 20 15.22 3.59 14.93
CA THR A 20 14.25 4.35 14.13
C THR A 20 14.85 5.67 13.66
N TYR A 21 14.76 5.91 12.35
CA TYR A 21 15.21 7.13 11.70
C TYR A 21 14.02 7.83 11.06
N THR A 22 13.83 9.11 11.37
CA THR A 22 12.71 9.90 10.85
C THR A 22 13.20 11.04 9.96
N ILE A 23 12.62 11.16 8.77
CA ILE A 23 12.80 12.29 7.86
C ILE A 23 11.44 12.97 7.73
N ASP A 24 11.34 14.21 8.22
CA ASP A 24 10.08 14.93 8.35
C ASP A 24 10.04 16.19 7.48
N ALA A 25 9.14 16.21 6.50
CA ALA A 25 8.86 17.36 5.66
C ALA A 25 8.04 18.45 6.37
N ASN A 26 8.28 18.72 7.66
CA ASN A 26 7.48 19.67 8.45
C ASN A 26 7.64 21.13 7.97
N ASN A 27 8.85 21.51 7.57
CA ASN A 27 9.25 22.88 7.24
C ASN A 27 9.30 23.16 5.74
N GLY A 28 8.93 22.21 4.89
CA GLY A 28 9.06 22.34 3.45
C GLY A 28 9.06 20.99 2.75
N ASN A 29 8.99 21.01 1.42
CA ASN A 29 9.31 19.81 0.65
C ASN A 29 10.77 19.44 0.87
N LEU A 30 11.07 18.13 0.88
CA LEU A 30 12.41 17.62 1.08
C LEU A 30 12.89 16.89 -0.16
N ASN A 31 14.17 17.06 -0.45
CA ASN A 31 14.89 16.26 -1.42
C ASN A 31 15.91 15.41 -0.66
N ILE A 32 15.78 14.09 -0.78
CA ILE A 32 16.80 13.15 -0.33
C ILE A 32 17.74 12.94 -1.52
N PRO A 33 19.04 13.30 -1.44
CA PRO A 33 19.97 13.18 -2.55
C PRO A 33 20.16 11.73 -3.01
N ALA A 34 20.91 11.52 -4.09
CA ALA A 34 21.16 10.20 -4.67
C ALA A 34 22.10 9.28 -3.85
N GLY A 35 22.19 9.48 -2.53
CA GLY A 35 22.90 8.58 -1.62
C GLY A 35 22.05 7.33 -1.32
N ASN A 36 22.69 6.17 -1.25
CA ASN A 36 22.01 4.93 -0.86
C ASN A 36 21.60 5.03 0.61
N ILE A 37 20.31 4.84 0.89
CA ILE A 37 19.87 4.47 2.24
C ILE A 37 19.93 2.96 2.30
N GLN A 38 20.58 2.37 3.30
CA GLN A 38 20.70 0.93 3.48
C GLN A 38 20.27 0.56 4.89
N PHE A 39 19.52 -0.52 5.03
CA PHE A 39 19.27 -1.11 6.34
C PHE A 39 20.43 -2.04 6.70
N ALA A 40 20.65 -2.22 8.00
CA ALA A 40 21.64 -3.18 8.50
C ALA A 40 21.01 -4.28 9.38
N HIS A 41 19.69 -4.17 9.60
CA HIS A 41 18.91 -5.05 10.45
C HIS A 41 17.46 -5.13 9.96
N ALA A 42 16.83 -6.27 10.19
CA ALA A 42 15.44 -6.52 9.80
C ALA A 42 14.44 -5.56 10.46
N ASP A 43 14.65 -5.22 11.73
CA ASP A 43 13.72 -4.41 12.52
C ASP A 43 14.03 -2.90 12.47
N ALA A 44 15.08 -2.51 11.74
CA ALA A 44 15.46 -1.12 11.54
C ALA A 44 14.37 -0.35 10.79
N GLN A 45 14.08 0.89 11.19
CA GLN A 45 12.94 1.64 10.65
C GLN A 45 13.34 2.96 10.02
N LEU A 46 12.85 3.21 8.81
CA LEU A 46 12.86 4.54 8.19
C LEU A 46 11.44 5.08 8.14
N ILE A 47 11.21 6.20 8.80
CA ILE A 47 9.95 6.95 8.73
C ILE A 47 10.15 8.14 7.80
N LEU A 48 9.47 8.12 6.65
CA LEU A 48 9.31 9.29 5.79
C LEU A 48 7.96 9.92 6.14
N GLN A 49 7.97 11.14 6.68
CA GLN A 49 6.77 11.75 7.24
C GLN A 49 6.48 13.17 6.76
N ASN A 50 5.19 13.51 6.79
CA ASN A 50 4.69 14.87 6.76
C ASN A 50 3.94 15.15 8.07
N SER A 51 4.58 15.85 9.01
CA SER A 51 3.89 16.35 10.22
C SER A 51 3.34 17.77 10.09
N SER A 52 3.47 18.40 8.92
CA SER A 52 3.06 19.79 8.72
C SER A 52 1.54 19.95 8.56
N GLY A 53 1.08 21.20 8.66
CA GLY A 53 -0.29 21.61 8.31
C GLY A 53 -0.52 21.81 6.81
N ASN A 54 0.44 21.45 5.96
CA ASN A 54 0.38 21.59 4.50
C ASN A 54 0.63 20.26 3.80
N ASP A 55 0.28 20.18 2.52
CA ASP A 55 0.73 19.07 1.69
C ASP A 55 2.23 19.15 1.46
N ARG A 56 2.90 17.99 1.48
CA ARG A 56 4.35 17.91 1.37
C ARG A 56 4.78 16.79 0.45
N THR A 57 5.91 17.03 -0.19
CA THR A 57 6.59 16.06 -1.04
C THR A 57 7.96 15.73 -0.47
N ILE A 58 8.27 14.44 -0.37
CA ILE A 58 9.62 13.93 -0.20
C ILE A 58 10.05 13.32 -1.53
N THR A 59 11.07 13.91 -2.16
CA THR A 59 11.63 13.44 -3.43
C THR A 59 12.88 12.61 -3.18
N LEU A 60 12.87 11.36 -3.65
CA LEU A 60 14.01 10.45 -3.53
C LEU A 60 14.96 10.56 -4.74
N GLY A 61 16.25 10.73 -4.47
CA GLY A 61 17.31 10.75 -5.48
C GLY A 61 17.80 9.36 -5.88
N ALA A 62 17.70 8.37 -4.99
CA ALA A 62 18.14 6.99 -5.19
C ALA A 62 17.11 5.97 -4.65
N ASN A 63 17.31 4.70 -4.98
CA ASN A 63 16.53 3.61 -4.38
C ASN A 63 16.88 3.49 -2.89
N ILE A 64 15.93 2.99 -2.10
CA ILE A 64 16.14 2.67 -0.68
C ILE A 64 16.44 1.19 -0.57
N ASP A 65 17.55 0.87 0.10
CA ASP A 65 18.05 -0.46 0.41
C ASP A 65 18.06 -1.43 -0.78
N PRO A 66 18.81 -1.11 -1.86
CA PRO A 66 18.79 -1.95 -3.04
C PRO A 66 19.52 -3.30 -2.88
N ASP A 67 20.31 -3.46 -1.81
CA ASP A 67 21.40 -4.45 -1.73
C ASP A 67 21.22 -5.51 -0.61
N ASN A 68 20.24 -5.37 0.31
CA ASN A 68 20.04 -6.28 1.44
C ASN A 68 18.67 -6.98 1.38
N ASP A 69 18.65 -8.29 1.65
CA ASP A 69 17.43 -9.12 1.61
C ASP A 69 16.67 -9.13 2.93
N ASP A 70 15.37 -8.87 2.85
CA ASP A 70 14.39 -8.93 3.94
C ASP A 70 14.79 -8.09 5.17
N GLU A 71 15.58 -7.04 4.93
CA GLU A 71 15.94 -6.04 5.93
C GLU A 71 15.03 -4.82 5.85
N GLY A 72 14.90 -4.12 6.99
CA GLY A 72 14.28 -2.80 7.04
C GLY A 72 12.76 -2.72 6.89
N ILE A 73 12.20 -1.81 7.68
CA ILE A 73 10.80 -1.40 7.59
C ILE A 73 10.77 0.07 7.16
N VAL A 74 10.04 0.36 6.09
CA VAL A 74 9.80 1.75 5.69
C VAL A 74 8.36 2.13 6.02
N ILE A 75 8.22 3.23 6.77
CA ILE A 75 6.94 3.80 7.18
C ILE A 75 6.73 5.12 6.43
N LEU A 76 5.64 5.20 5.67
CA LEU A 76 5.18 6.41 4.99
C LEU A 76 4.04 7.02 5.81
N ASN A 77 4.32 8.13 6.50
CA ASN A 77 3.45 8.66 7.55
C ASN A 77 2.94 10.08 7.25
N SER A 78 1.68 10.21 6.86
CA SER A 78 1.02 11.51 6.74
C SER A 78 0.24 11.80 8.02
N VAL A 79 0.77 12.66 8.89
CA VAL A 79 0.27 12.78 10.27
C VAL A 79 -1.06 13.55 10.34
N THR A 80 -1.16 14.65 9.60
CA THR A 80 -2.26 15.61 9.74
C THR A 80 -3.43 15.25 8.81
N ALA A 81 -4.63 15.09 9.38
CA ALA A 81 -5.85 14.83 8.61
C ALA A 81 -6.10 15.90 7.55
N GLY A 82 -6.50 15.47 6.35
CA GLY A 82 -6.72 16.35 5.20
C GLY A 82 -5.46 16.99 4.62
N LYS A 83 -4.27 16.48 5.00
CA LYS A 83 -2.98 16.81 4.38
C LYS A 83 -2.37 15.59 3.75
N LYS A 84 -1.55 15.81 2.72
CA LYS A 84 -0.97 14.73 1.93
C LYS A 84 0.54 14.64 2.11
N LEU A 85 1.04 13.41 2.29
CA LEU A 85 2.43 13.07 2.00
C LEU A 85 2.50 12.50 0.58
N THR A 86 3.34 13.11 -0.26
CA THR A 86 3.66 12.59 -1.60
C THR A 86 5.10 12.09 -1.62
N ILE A 87 5.30 10.84 -2.05
CA ILE A 87 6.62 10.29 -2.34
C ILE A 87 6.88 10.43 -3.83
N ALA A 88 7.99 11.07 -4.19
CA ALA A 88 8.34 11.40 -5.57
C ALA A 88 9.76 10.91 -5.92
N GLY A 89 10.12 11.04 -7.21
CA GLY A 89 11.44 10.67 -7.74
C GLY A 89 11.45 9.35 -8.53
N GLY A 90 10.35 8.60 -8.53
CA GLY A 90 10.20 7.36 -9.31
C GLY A 90 11.20 6.27 -8.90
N LYS A 91 11.59 6.27 -7.62
CA LYS A 91 12.58 5.34 -7.06
C LYS A 91 11.89 4.09 -6.49
N THR A 92 12.70 3.06 -6.30
CA THR A 92 12.26 1.81 -5.70
C THR A 92 12.59 1.81 -4.21
N PHE A 93 11.63 1.37 -3.40
CA PHE A 93 11.86 0.94 -2.04
C PHE A 93 12.16 -0.55 -2.09
N GLY A 94 13.41 -0.92 -1.77
CA GLY A 94 14.06 -2.17 -2.15
C GLY A 94 14.84 -2.05 -3.47
N GLY A 95 15.31 -3.19 -3.99
CA GLY A 95 16.05 -3.27 -5.25
C GLY A 95 15.95 -4.67 -5.87
N ALA A 96 17.10 -5.30 -6.12
CA ALA A 96 17.13 -6.74 -6.43
C ALA A 96 16.62 -7.56 -5.23
N HIS A 97 16.85 -7.00 -4.04
CA HIS A 97 16.51 -7.55 -2.75
C HIS A 97 15.26 -6.86 -2.18
N LYS A 98 14.47 -7.60 -1.40
CA LYS A 98 13.19 -7.12 -0.85
C LYS A 98 13.38 -6.43 0.48
N LEU A 99 12.62 -5.36 0.73
CA LEU A 99 12.41 -4.86 2.08
C LEU A 99 11.51 -5.81 2.88
N GLN A 100 11.70 -5.87 4.19
CA GLN A 100 10.85 -6.66 5.08
C GLN A 100 9.37 -6.27 4.95
N THR A 101 9.07 -4.97 5.03
CA THR A 101 7.71 -4.44 4.95
C THR A 101 7.67 -2.95 4.61
N ILE A 102 6.62 -2.55 3.91
CA ILE A 102 6.22 -1.14 3.76
C ILE A 102 4.96 -0.90 4.58
N VAL A 103 4.93 0.18 5.36
CA VAL A 103 3.75 0.57 6.16
C VAL A 103 3.27 1.96 5.73
N PHE A 104 1.99 2.08 5.39
CA PHE A 104 1.32 3.37 5.28
C PHE A 104 0.63 3.70 6.59
N LYS A 105 0.86 4.90 7.12
CA LYS A 105 0.36 5.34 8.43
C LYS A 105 -0.16 6.78 8.40
N GLY A 106 -1.02 7.07 9.38
CA GLY A 106 -1.37 8.43 9.78
C GLY A 106 -2.79 8.82 9.39
N ALA A 107 -3.18 10.02 9.78
CA ALA A 107 -4.53 10.53 9.54
C ALA A 107 -4.68 11.29 8.23
N GLY A 108 -3.56 11.75 7.66
CA GLY A 108 -3.50 12.38 6.36
C GLY A 108 -3.48 11.38 5.21
N ASP A 109 -3.61 11.91 4.00
CA ASP A 109 -3.56 11.14 2.76
C ASP A 109 -2.12 10.80 2.39
N CYS A 110 -1.93 9.71 1.67
CA CYS A 110 -0.64 9.31 1.12
C CYS A 110 -0.75 9.08 -0.40
N GLY A 111 0.20 9.65 -1.14
CA GLY A 111 0.35 9.42 -2.58
C GLY A 111 1.72 8.84 -2.90
N ALA A 112 1.73 7.65 -3.51
CA ALA A 112 2.95 6.97 -3.95
C ALA A 112 2.89 6.56 -5.43
N ALA A 113 2.09 7.27 -6.24
CA ALA A 113 2.00 7.00 -7.66
C ALA A 113 3.39 7.07 -8.32
N GLY A 114 3.71 6.06 -9.14
CA GLY A 114 5.02 5.95 -9.80
C GLY A 114 6.17 5.48 -8.91
N THR A 115 5.93 5.20 -7.63
CA THR A 115 6.89 4.54 -6.73
C THR A 115 6.74 3.03 -6.82
N THR A 116 7.86 2.32 -6.89
CA THR A 116 7.87 0.85 -6.85
C THR A 116 8.19 0.37 -5.44
N PHE A 117 7.40 -0.56 -4.91
CA PHE A 117 7.64 -1.21 -3.63
C PHE A 117 8.04 -2.67 -3.87
N ASN A 118 9.31 -3.00 -3.65
CA ASN A 118 9.78 -4.38 -3.66
C ASN A 118 9.82 -4.92 -2.22
N THR A 119 8.72 -5.52 -1.81
CA THR A 119 8.55 -6.10 -0.48
C THR A 119 7.60 -7.30 -0.55
N THR A 120 7.57 -8.11 0.49
CA THR A 120 6.56 -9.17 0.61
C THR A 120 5.20 -8.60 0.99
N ASN A 121 5.14 -7.61 1.90
CA ASN A 121 3.89 -7.06 2.42
C ASN A 121 3.88 -5.52 2.41
N ILE A 122 2.75 -4.97 1.99
CA ILE A 122 2.36 -3.58 2.20
C ILE A 122 1.25 -3.57 3.24
N VAL A 123 1.53 -2.96 4.39
CA VAL A 123 0.62 -2.86 5.53
C VAL A 123 -0.07 -1.49 5.51
N LEU A 124 -1.39 -1.49 5.60
CA LEU A 124 -2.22 -0.29 5.60
C LEU A 124 -2.75 0.00 7.01
N ASN A 125 -2.04 0.86 7.74
CA ASN A 125 -2.45 1.40 9.03
C ASN A 125 -2.71 2.91 8.95
N ILE A 126 -3.41 3.30 7.89
CA ILE A 126 -3.71 4.69 7.52
C ILE A 126 -5.21 4.92 7.63
N THR A 127 -5.62 6.12 8.05
CA THR A 127 -7.03 6.53 8.09
C THR A 127 -7.37 7.59 7.04
N GLY A 128 -6.37 8.25 6.46
CA GLY A 128 -6.54 9.06 5.24
C GLY A 128 -6.63 8.20 3.98
N GLN A 129 -6.83 8.87 2.84
CA GLN A 129 -6.91 8.22 1.54
C GLN A 129 -5.52 7.79 1.07
N LEU A 130 -5.43 6.58 0.52
CA LEU A 130 -4.23 6.08 -0.12
C LEU A 130 -4.50 5.80 -1.60
N GLU A 131 -3.67 6.35 -2.48
CA GLU A 131 -3.58 5.92 -3.87
C GLU A 131 -2.30 5.11 -4.08
N LEU A 132 -2.46 3.86 -4.54
CA LEU A 132 -1.35 2.93 -4.76
C LEU A 132 -1.35 2.40 -6.20
N GLY A 133 -0.19 2.49 -6.84
CA GLY A 133 0.07 1.92 -8.17
C GLY A 133 0.21 0.40 -8.15
N ALA A 134 0.63 -0.18 -9.28
CA ALA A 134 0.87 -1.61 -9.37
C ALA A 134 1.89 -2.09 -8.32
N THR A 135 1.64 -3.25 -7.72
CA THR A 135 2.50 -3.86 -6.72
C THR A 135 2.56 -5.37 -6.91
N THR A 136 3.69 -5.99 -6.59
CA THR A 136 3.83 -7.45 -6.52
C THR A 136 3.59 -8.00 -5.11
N ALA A 137 3.58 -7.12 -4.10
CA ALA A 137 3.41 -7.47 -2.69
C ALA A 137 1.98 -7.90 -2.36
N ASN A 138 1.82 -8.55 -1.21
CA ASN A 138 0.51 -8.63 -0.56
C ASN A 138 0.13 -7.25 0.00
N VAL A 139 -1.15 -6.91 -0.07
CA VAL A 139 -1.70 -5.70 0.56
C VAL A 139 -2.56 -6.13 1.74
N VAL A 140 -2.23 -5.68 2.95
CA VAL A 140 -2.87 -6.13 4.19
C VAL A 140 -3.39 -4.94 4.99
N LEU A 141 -4.68 -4.96 5.34
CA LEU A 141 -5.30 -3.91 6.13
C LEU A 141 -5.07 -4.12 7.62
N PHE A 142 -4.69 -3.07 8.34
CA PHE A 142 -4.49 -3.07 9.78
C PHE A 142 -5.41 -2.08 10.51
N ASN A 143 -6.17 -1.27 9.77
CA ASN A 143 -7.07 -0.27 10.31
C ASN A 143 -8.45 -0.35 9.62
N ASP A 144 -9.52 -0.16 10.38
CA ASP A 144 -10.90 -0.21 9.87
C ASP A 144 -11.25 0.97 8.96
N ALA A 145 -10.55 2.11 9.13
CA ALA A 145 -10.81 3.31 8.35
C ALA A 145 -10.08 3.35 7.01
N VAL A 146 -9.29 2.31 6.64
CA VAL A 146 -8.52 2.31 5.39
C VAL A 146 -9.42 2.60 4.19
N GLN A 147 -9.05 3.62 3.42
CA GLN A 147 -9.63 3.93 2.11
C GLN A 147 -8.51 3.83 1.06
N LEU A 148 -8.43 2.69 0.36
CA LEU A 148 -7.44 2.46 -0.69
C LEU A 148 -8.08 2.62 -2.07
N THR A 149 -7.45 3.40 -2.95
CA THR A 149 -7.66 3.36 -4.40
C THR A 149 -6.45 2.74 -5.06
N GLN A 150 -6.65 1.58 -5.67
CA GLN A 150 -5.64 0.82 -6.39
C GLN A 150 -5.73 1.15 -7.89
N THR A 151 -4.65 1.69 -8.44
CA THR A 151 -4.59 2.16 -9.84
C THR A 151 -3.85 1.22 -10.78
N GLY A 152 -3.15 0.22 -10.24
CA GLY A 152 -2.50 -0.86 -11.01
C GLY A 152 -2.66 -2.22 -10.34
N ASN A 153 -2.30 -3.31 -11.02
CA ASN A 153 -2.54 -4.66 -10.52
C ASN A 153 -1.91 -4.93 -9.13
N ILE A 154 -2.56 -5.78 -8.35
CA ILE A 154 -1.98 -6.41 -7.16
C ILE A 154 -1.53 -7.82 -7.55
N GLY A 155 -0.22 -8.03 -7.60
CA GLY A 155 0.40 -9.33 -7.90
C GLY A 155 0.30 -10.32 -6.74
N GLY A 156 0.30 -9.83 -5.50
CA GLY A 156 0.05 -10.62 -4.29
C GLY A 156 -1.43 -10.78 -3.97
N SER A 157 -1.71 -11.12 -2.71
CA SER A 157 -3.07 -11.16 -2.16
C SER A 157 -3.53 -9.80 -1.66
N LEU A 158 -4.84 -9.59 -1.63
CA LEU A 158 -5.47 -8.48 -0.93
C LEU A 158 -6.17 -9.02 0.31
N ASP A 159 -5.70 -8.64 1.49
CA ASP A 159 -6.22 -9.15 2.76
C ASP A 159 -6.83 -8.04 3.62
N PHE A 160 -8.14 -8.12 3.84
CA PHE A 160 -8.87 -7.23 4.74
C PHE A 160 -8.56 -7.50 6.21
N ASN A 161 -8.02 -8.68 6.57
CA ASN A 161 -7.47 -9.00 7.89
C ASN A 161 -8.36 -8.60 9.08
N ALA A 162 -9.63 -9.01 9.02
CA ALA A 162 -10.70 -8.68 9.97
C ALA A 162 -10.98 -7.17 10.11
N LYS A 163 -10.66 -6.36 9.08
CA LYS A 163 -10.90 -4.91 9.05
C LYS A 163 -12.03 -4.53 8.11
N ASN A 164 -12.74 -3.47 8.48
CA ASN A 164 -13.88 -2.93 7.73
C ASN A 164 -13.51 -1.93 6.62
N GLY A 165 -12.22 -1.84 6.26
CA GLY A 165 -11.75 -0.88 5.27
C GLY A 165 -12.41 -1.06 3.89
N THR A 166 -12.25 -0.04 3.06
CA THR A 166 -12.71 -0.02 1.68
C THR A 166 -11.51 -0.04 0.74
N VAL A 167 -11.56 -0.95 -0.23
CA VAL A 167 -10.57 -1.02 -1.31
C VAL A 167 -11.29 -0.85 -2.63
N THR A 168 -10.86 0.13 -3.42
CA THR A 168 -11.38 0.43 -4.75
C THR A 168 -10.35 0.05 -5.80
N LEU A 169 -10.72 -0.83 -6.72
CA LEU A 169 -9.94 -1.18 -7.90
C LEU A 169 -10.42 -0.33 -9.08
N ASN A 170 -9.49 0.41 -9.71
CA ASN A 170 -9.77 1.10 -10.96
C ASN A 170 -10.03 0.12 -12.11
N ASN A 171 -10.47 0.65 -13.25
CA ASN A 171 -10.68 -0.16 -14.45
C ASN A 171 -9.40 -0.88 -14.88
N ASN A 172 -9.52 -2.15 -15.25
CA ASN A 172 -8.44 -3.07 -15.63
C ASN A 172 -7.44 -3.39 -14.51
N VAL A 173 -7.82 -3.20 -13.24
CA VAL A 173 -6.99 -3.57 -12.09
C VAL A 173 -7.36 -4.97 -11.60
N ASN A 174 -6.38 -5.88 -11.66
CA ASN A 174 -6.54 -7.28 -11.32
C ASN A 174 -5.88 -7.59 -9.96
N VAL A 175 -6.37 -8.64 -9.30
CA VAL A 175 -5.74 -9.23 -8.12
C VAL A 175 -5.35 -10.67 -8.43
N ALA A 176 -4.04 -10.92 -8.55
CA ALA A 176 -3.53 -12.23 -8.93
C ALA A 176 -3.53 -13.23 -7.76
N GLY A 177 -3.36 -12.75 -6.52
CA GLY A 177 -3.57 -13.52 -5.30
C GLY A 177 -5.04 -13.59 -4.88
N THR A 178 -5.30 -14.04 -3.65
CA THR A 178 -6.67 -14.14 -3.13
C THR A 178 -7.09 -12.78 -2.56
N VAL A 179 -8.32 -12.36 -2.83
CA VAL A 179 -9.01 -11.34 -2.03
C VAL A 179 -9.59 -12.05 -0.81
N GLN A 180 -9.13 -11.75 0.38
CA GLN A 180 -9.48 -12.49 1.59
C GLN A 180 -9.69 -11.59 2.80
N ASN A 181 -10.23 -12.18 3.86
CA ASN A 181 -10.40 -11.56 5.16
C ASN A 181 -9.85 -12.50 6.24
N THR A 182 -8.53 -12.56 6.38
CA THR A 182 -7.90 -13.45 7.37
C THR A 182 -8.29 -13.03 8.79
N GLY A 183 -8.53 -13.99 9.67
CA GLY A 183 -8.83 -13.71 11.08
C GLY A 183 -10.24 -13.15 11.34
N GLY A 184 -11.09 -13.03 10.32
CA GLY A 184 -12.47 -12.54 10.44
C GLY A 184 -13.41 -13.19 9.43
N THR A 185 -14.69 -12.79 9.48
CA THR A 185 -15.71 -13.20 8.49
C THR A 185 -16.60 -12.02 8.16
N ASN A 186 -16.85 -11.78 6.87
CA ASN A 186 -17.74 -10.74 6.37
C ASN A 186 -17.34 -9.32 6.83
N ASN A 187 -16.07 -8.97 6.68
CA ASN A 187 -15.57 -7.61 6.86
C ASN A 187 -15.09 -7.02 5.53
N GLY A 188 -15.04 -5.70 5.48
CA GLY A 188 -14.44 -4.98 4.37
C GLY A 188 -15.31 -4.90 3.12
N THR A 189 -15.09 -3.82 2.37
CA THR A 189 -15.78 -3.56 1.10
C THR A 189 -14.77 -3.54 -0.04
N LEU A 190 -14.96 -4.41 -1.04
CA LEU A 190 -14.25 -4.33 -2.31
C LEU A 190 -15.15 -3.65 -3.34
N ILE A 191 -14.66 -2.56 -3.93
CA ILE A 191 -15.30 -1.85 -5.04
C ILE A 191 -14.47 -2.09 -6.29
N VAL A 192 -15.09 -2.61 -7.34
CA VAL A 192 -14.43 -2.87 -8.63
C VAL A 192 -15.08 -1.97 -9.67
N LEU A 193 -14.44 -0.86 -10.03
CA LEU A 193 -15.07 0.17 -10.85
C LEU A 193 -15.24 -0.23 -12.32
N GLY A 194 -14.35 -1.11 -12.80
CA GLY A 194 -14.18 -1.46 -14.21
C GLY A 194 -13.93 -2.95 -14.43
N ALA A 195 -13.69 -3.35 -15.68
CA ALA A 195 -13.34 -4.72 -16.03
C ALA A 195 -12.12 -5.19 -15.23
N SER A 196 -12.21 -6.36 -14.58
CA SER A 196 -11.17 -6.85 -13.67
C SER A 196 -11.22 -8.37 -13.53
N ASN A 197 -10.06 -8.98 -13.27
CA ASN A 197 -9.95 -10.38 -12.90
C ASN A 197 -9.49 -10.48 -11.44
N LEU A 198 -10.33 -11.13 -10.64
CA LEU A 198 -10.03 -11.50 -9.26
C LEU A 198 -9.72 -13.00 -9.27
N ASN A 199 -8.55 -13.42 -8.81
CA ASN A 199 -8.21 -14.84 -8.83
C ASN A 199 -9.17 -15.66 -7.95
N ARG A 200 -9.42 -15.19 -6.72
CA ARG A 200 -10.38 -15.78 -5.76
C ARG A 200 -10.85 -14.71 -4.79
N VAL A 201 -12.08 -14.83 -4.27
CA VAL A 201 -12.64 -13.93 -3.25
C VAL A 201 -13.22 -14.73 -2.09
N ASN A 202 -12.79 -14.48 -0.85
CA ASN A 202 -13.21 -15.27 0.31
C ASN A 202 -13.32 -14.43 1.60
N GLY A 203 -14.53 -14.25 2.09
CA GLY A 203 -14.83 -13.75 3.43
C GLY A 203 -15.00 -12.24 3.54
N ILE A 204 -15.22 -11.54 2.41
CA ILE A 204 -15.49 -10.10 2.42
C ILE A 204 -16.97 -9.80 2.69
N ALA A 205 -17.25 -8.66 3.31
CA ALA A 205 -18.63 -8.24 3.59
C ALA A 205 -19.38 -7.91 2.30
N MET A 206 -18.75 -7.12 1.42
CA MET A 206 -19.41 -6.52 0.28
C MET A 206 -18.51 -6.46 -0.94
N LEU A 207 -19.06 -6.87 -2.08
CA LEU A 207 -18.49 -6.65 -3.41
C LEU A 207 -19.40 -5.71 -4.20
N LYS A 208 -18.89 -4.53 -4.56
CA LYS A 208 -19.56 -3.62 -5.49
C LYS A 208 -18.91 -3.74 -6.87
N VAL A 209 -19.71 -4.07 -7.88
CA VAL A 209 -19.26 -4.16 -9.27
C VAL A 209 -19.82 -3.00 -10.09
N GLY A 210 -18.90 -2.16 -10.57
CA GLY A 210 -19.11 -1.09 -11.54
C GLY A 210 -19.08 -1.62 -12.97
N ALA A 211 -18.73 -0.74 -13.92
CA ALA A 211 -18.68 -0.99 -15.37
C ALA A 211 -17.71 -2.14 -15.78
N GLY A 212 -17.88 -2.74 -16.96
CA GLY A 212 -17.02 -3.81 -17.48
C GLY A 212 -17.26 -5.21 -16.89
N ASN A 213 -16.70 -6.23 -17.53
CA ASN A 213 -16.82 -7.62 -17.07
C ASN A 213 -15.88 -7.88 -15.88
N VAL A 214 -16.44 -8.31 -14.76
CA VAL A 214 -15.68 -8.73 -13.57
C VAL A 214 -15.71 -10.24 -13.49
N THR A 215 -14.54 -10.87 -13.41
CA THR A 215 -14.43 -12.34 -13.33
C THR A 215 -13.76 -12.76 -12.04
N ILE A 216 -14.38 -13.70 -11.32
CA ILE A 216 -13.73 -14.45 -10.25
C ILE A 216 -13.25 -15.78 -10.86
N ALA A 217 -11.94 -15.87 -11.12
CA ALA A 217 -11.39 -16.83 -12.07
C ALA A 217 -11.26 -18.26 -11.53
N LYS A 218 -10.91 -18.45 -10.26
CA LYS A 218 -10.73 -19.79 -9.66
C LYS A 218 -11.90 -20.17 -8.77
N GLY A 219 -12.27 -21.45 -8.86
CA GLY A 219 -13.24 -22.09 -7.98
C GLY A 219 -12.71 -22.39 -6.57
N GLY A 220 -13.52 -23.14 -5.82
CA GLY A 220 -13.40 -23.27 -4.36
C GLY A 220 -14.42 -22.36 -3.66
N ASN A 221 -14.39 -22.32 -2.33
CA ASN A 221 -15.33 -21.49 -1.58
C ASN A 221 -15.08 -20.02 -1.90
N VAL A 222 -15.95 -19.44 -2.74
CA VAL A 222 -16.14 -18.00 -2.86
C VAL A 222 -17.11 -17.60 -1.76
N LYS A 223 -16.76 -16.61 -0.94
CA LYS A 223 -17.61 -16.16 0.17
C LYS A 223 -17.71 -14.64 0.14
N ILE A 224 -18.90 -14.12 -0.13
CA ILE A 224 -19.19 -12.69 -0.21
C ILE A 224 -20.54 -12.49 0.47
N GLY A 225 -20.61 -11.61 1.47
CA GLY A 225 -21.85 -11.36 2.21
C GLY A 225 -22.94 -10.70 1.36
N GLU A 226 -22.56 -9.66 0.60
CA GLU A 226 -23.45 -8.92 -0.29
C GLU A 226 -22.76 -8.55 -1.61
N ILE A 227 -23.49 -8.65 -2.72
CA ILE A 227 -23.04 -8.20 -4.03
C ILE A 227 -23.98 -7.10 -4.53
N GLN A 228 -23.42 -5.95 -4.90
CA GLN A 228 -24.16 -4.83 -5.49
C GLN A 228 -23.64 -4.53 -6.89
N GLY A 229 -24.54 -4.38 -7.86
CA GLY A 229 -24.22 -3.90 -9.19
C GLY A 229 -24.61 -2.43 -9.35
N THR A 230 -23.70 -1.59 -9.85
CA THR A 230 -23.95 -0.16 -10.07
C THR A 230 -23.81 0.26 -11.54
N GLY A 231 -23.91 -0.69 -12.50
CA GLY A 231 -23.80 -0.43 -13.94
C GLY A 231 -24.29 -1.59 -14.83
N THR A 232 -24.05 -1.50 -16.13
CA THR A 232 -24.49 -2.48 -17.16
C THR A 232 -23.45 -3.58 -17.43
N ASN A 233 -23.35 -4.61 -16.57
CA ASN A 233 -22.18 -5.51 -16.55
C ASN A 233 -22.47 -6.96 -16.25
N THR A 234 -21.47 -7.82 -16.48
CA THR A 234 -21.47 -9.24 -16.11
C THR A 234 -20.50 -9.47 -14.96
N LEU A 235 -20.98 -10.10 -13.89
CA LEU A 235 -20.15 -10.76 -12.89
C LEU A 235 -20.09 -12.25 -13.20
N THR A 236 -18.91 -12.73 -13.58
CA THR A 236 -18.67 -14.16 -13.82
C THR A 236 -18.15 -14.81 -12.54
N LEU A 237 -18.91 -15.78 -12.04
CA LEU A 237 -18.56 -16.59 -10.86
C LEU A 237 -18.09 -17.98 -11.30
N PRO A 238 -17.22 -18.65 -10.54
CA PRO A 238 -16.86 -20.04 -10.81
C PRO A 238 -18.04 -20.98 -10.56
N ALA A 239 -18.05 -22.15 -11.20
CA ALA A 239 -19.15 -23.13 -11.17
C ALA A 239 -19.52 -23.70 -9.78
N HIS A 240 -18.71 -23.42 -8.74
CA HIS A 240 -18.92 -23.88 -7.35
C HIS A 240 -18.98 -22.71 -6.37
N PHE A 241 -19.87 -21.75 -6.64
CA PHE A 241 -20.18 -20.64 -5.74
C PHE A 241 -21.11 -21.15 -4.61
N ASN A 242 -20.70 -20.95 -3.35
CA ASN A 242 -21.41 -21.39 -2.15
C ASN A 242 -21.97 -20.20 -1.38
#